data_AF-A0A1G3A2J3-F1
#
_entry.id   AF-A0A1G3A2J3-F1
#
_cell.length_a   1.000
_cell.length_b   1.000
_cell.length_c   1.000
_cell.angle_alpha   90.00
_cell.angle_beta   90.00
_cell.angle_gamma   90.00
#
_symmetry.space_group_name_H-M   'P 1'
#
loop_
_entity.id
_entity.type
_entity.pdbx_description
1 polymer ?
#
loop_
_entity_poly.entity_id
_entity_poly.type
_entity_poly.pdbx_seq_one_letter_code
_entity_poly.pdbx_strand_id
1 'polypeptide(L)'
;MFWLDMNMNVEIRSMIRALVVLYLGFSVGGCCRGLCKNGYDRAFEYRNGKVRVYRLVADLQSMAGSGRKEFLRGFEAAYREAKDTPHGEEYARILKEAAESGAYEQSFAQGQGHVNGQVADAQVQTMIRKSLGLSRGYALGWRAGYIEGFVREMSKKDELSDEESLYEQAETMYNALSPIRTSG
;
A
#
# COMPACT_ATOMS: atom_id res chain seq x y z
N MET A 1 1.23 -42.88 28.30
CA MET A 1 0.03 -42.04 28.12
C MET A 1 0.52 -40.70 27.60
N PHE A 2 0.66 -40.60 26.28
CA PHE A 2 1.28 -39.46 25.60
C PHE A 2 0.26 -38.34 25.46
N TRP A 3 0.54 -37.21 26.12
CA TRP A 3 0.04 -35.90 25.72
C TRP A 3 0.89 -35.44 24.53
N LEU A 4 0.26 -35.07 23.42
CA LEU A 4 0.72 -34.12 22.38
C LEU A 4 -0.15 -34.33 21.14
N ASP A 5 -1.33 -33.72 21.09
CA ASP A 5 -2.03 -33.53 19.82
C ASP A 5 -3.11 -32.46 19.98
N MET A 6 -2.72 -31.19 19.89
CA MET A 6 -3.66 -30.09 19.64
C MET A 6 -2.91 -28.78 19.36
N ASN A 7 -2.14 -28.70 18.27
CA ASN A 7 -1.91 -27.39 17.63
C ASN A 7 -1.37 -27.39 16.19
N MET A 8 -1.45 -28.52 15.47
CA MET A 8 -0.83 -28.62 14.14
C MET A 8 -1.85 -28.61 12.98
N ASN A 9 -3.10 -28.19 13.24
CA ASN A 9 -4.20 -28.33 12.28
C ASN A 9 -4.62 -27.01 11.60
N VAL A 10 -4.24 -25.85 12.14
CA VAL A 10 -4.62 -24.54 11.57
C VAL A 10 -3.66 -24.12 10.46
N GLU A 11 -2.35 -24.28 10.67
CA GLU A 11 -1.35 -23.92 9.67
C GLU A 11 -1.39 -24.84 8.44
N ILE A 12 -1.60 -26.15 8.63
CA ILE A 12 -1.71 -27.10 7.52
C ILE A 12 -2.98 -26.83 6.71
N ARG A 13 -4.11 -26.46 7.34
CA ARG A 13 -5.34 -26.08 6.61
C ARG A 13 -5.20 -24.76 5.86
N SER A 14 -4.43 -23.81 6.39
CA SER A 14 -4.09 -22.55 5.70
C SER A 14 -3.17 -22.80 4.50
N MET A 15 -2.14 -23.64 4.67
CA MET A 15 -1.23 -24.03 3.59
C MET A 15 -1.92 -24.87 2.51
N ILE A 16 -2.81 -25.80 2.86
CA ILE A 16 -3.57 -26.58 1.88
C ILE A 16 -4.55 -25.69 1.10
N ARG A 17 -5.16 -24.67 1.71
CA ARG A 17 -5.96 -23.68 0.97
C ARG A 17 -5.10 -22.86 0.01
N ALA A 18 -3.93 -22.41 0.44
CA ALA A 18 -2.98 -21.71 -0.43
C ALA A 18 -2.48 -22.59 -1.59
N LEU A 19 -2.26 -23.90 -1.34
CA LEU A 19 -1.84 -24.85 -2.37
C LEU A 19 -2.96 -25.19 -3.37
N VAL A 20 -4.21 -25.29 -2.90
CA VAL A 20 -5.39 -25.53 -3.76
C VAL A 20 -5.68 -24.31 -4.64
N VAL A 21 -5.43 -23.09 -4.15
CA VAL A 21 -5.49 -21.84 -4.95
C VAL A 21 -4.39 -21.77 -6.02
N LEU A 22 -3.24 -22.40 -5.79
CA LEU A 22 -2.13 -22.45 -6.76
C LEU A 22 -2.30 -23.50 -7.86
N TYR A 23 -2.99 -24.64 -7.58
CA TYR A 23 -3.05 -25.79 -8.51
C TYR A 23 -4.38 -25.97 -9.26
N LEU A 24 -5.48 -25.40 -8.76
CA LEU A 24 -6.74 -25.36 -9.48
C LEU A 24 -6.99 -23.91 -9.86
N GLY A 25 -7.14 -23.63 -11.16
CA GLY A 25 -7.46 -22.31 -11.71
C GLY A 25 -8.80 -21.78 -11.17
N PHE A 26 -8.79 -21.35 -9.92
CA PHE A 26 -9.98 -21.01 -9.17
C PHE A 26 -10.37 -19.59 -9.55
N SER A 27 -11.35 -19.51 -10.45
CA SER A 27 -12.16 -18.31 -10.68
C SER A 27 -13.04 -18.08 -9.44
N VAL A 28 -12.46 -17.62 -8.34
CA VAL A 28 -13.24 -17.04 -7.25
C VAL A 28 -13.59 -15.61 -7.68
N GLY A 29 -14.84 -15.40 -8.11
CA GLY A 29 -15.42 -14.05 -8.18
C GLY A 29 -15.04 -13.17 -9.38
N GLY A 30 -14.77 -13.75 -10.55
CA GLY A 30 -14.72 -12.98 -11.80
C GLY A 30 -13.36 -12.35 -12.16
N CYS A 31 -12.29 -12.69 -11.45
CA CYS A 31 -10.95 -12.21 -11.74
C CYS A 31 -10.06 -13.28 -12.35
N CYS A 32 -10.12 -13.39 -13.68
CA CYS A 32 -9.39 -14.39 -14.44
C CYS A 32 -8.10 -13.86 -15.12
N ARG A 33 -7.64 -12.63 -14.83
CA ARG A 33 -6.50 -12.01 -15.54
C ARG A 33 -5.53 -11.24 -14.64
N GLY A 34 -4.27 -11.21 -15.07
CA GLY A 34 -3.06 -10.94 -14.27
C GLY A 34 -3.13 -9.75 -13.30
N LEU A 35 -3.55 -8.56 -13.74
CA LEU A 35 -3.61 -7.39 -12.85
C LEU A 35 -4.73 -7.48 -11.81
N CYS A 36 -5.83 -8.17 -12.13
CA CYS A 36 -6.83 -8.46 -11.11
C CYS A 36 -6.31 -9.47 -10.07
N LYS A 37 -5.56 -10.49 -10.50
CA LYS A 37 -4.88 -11.40 -9.56
C LYS A 37 -3.89 -10.64 -8.67
N ASN A 38 -3.13 -9.72 -9.23
CA ASN A 38 -2.20 -8.87 -8.47
C ASN A 38 -2.95 -8.06 -7.38
N GLY A 39 -4.04 -7.38 -7.73
CA GLY A 39 -4.86 -6.65 -6.76
C GLY A 39 -5.42 -7.53 -5.64
N TYR A 40 -5.84 -8.76 -5.99
CA TYR A 40 -6.28 -9.75 -5.01
C TYR A 40 -5.16 -10.17 -4.06
N ASP A 41 -3.99 -10.55 -4.58
CA ASP A 41 -2.84 -10.98 -3.78
C ASP A 41 -2.36 -9.84 -2.85
N ARG A 42 -2.28 -8.60 -3.37
CA ARG A 42 -1.91 -7.41 -2.60
C ARG A 42 -2.87 -7.10 -1.47
N ALA A 43 -4.18 -7.35 -1.65
CA ALA A 43 -5.14 -7.20 -0.57
C ALA A 43 -4.84 -8.14 0.61
N PHE A 44 -4.46 -9.40 0.34
CA PHE A 44 -4.04 -10.32 1.41
C PHE A 44 -2.74 -9.89 2.06
N GLU A 45 -1.75 -9.42 1.30
CA GLU A 45 -0.52 -8.89 1.86
C GLU A 45 -0.79 -7.70 2.79
N TYR A 46 -1.68 -6.80 2.38
CA TYR A 46 -2.05 -5.62 3.16
C TYR A 46 -2.74 -6.01 4.47
N ARG A 47 -3.73 -6.92 4.39
CA ARG A 47 -4.45 -7.42 5.57
C ARG A 47 -3.54 -8.13 6.56
N ASN A 48 -2.49 -8.79 6.07
CA ASN A 48 -1.50 -9.48 6.90
C ASN A 48 -0.35 -8.55 7.35
N GLY A 49 -0.42 -7.26 7.06
CA GLY A 49 0.59 -6.27 7.44
C GLY A 49 1.92 -6.39 6.69
N LYS A 50 1.99 -7.20 5.63
CA LYS A 50 3.19 -7.42 4.82
C LYS A 50 3.51 -6.25 3.90
N VAL A 51 2.48 -5.54 3.44
CA VAL A 51 2.64 -4.35 2.61
C VAL A 51 1.94 -3.17 3.27
N ARG A 52 2.59 -2.01 3.25
CA ARG A 52 2.02 -0.76 3.76
C ARG A 52 1.03 -0.19 2.73
N VAL A 53 -0.02 0.47 3.22
CA VAL A 53 -1.08 1.03 2.35
C VAL A 53 -0.55 2.05 1.33
N TYR A 54 0.51 2.80 1.64
CA TYR A 54 1.09 3.76 0.71
C TYR A 54 1.81 3.08 -0.47
N ARG A 55 2.37 1.87 -0.27
CA ARG A 55 2.99 1.08 -1.35
C ARG A 55 1.95 0.63 -2.38
N LEU A 56 0.71 0.35 -1.94
CA LEU A 56 -0.39 0.02 -2.86
C LEU A 56 -0.71 1.19 -3.80
N VAL A 57 -0.54 2.43 -3.34
CA VAL A 57 -0.73 3.61 -4.20
C VAL A 57 0.41 3.75 -5.19
N ALA A 58 1.66 3.53 -4.77
CA ALA A 58 2.81 3.53 -5.68
C ALA A 58 2.65 2.47 -6.79
N ASP A 59 2.22 1.24 -6.41
CA ASP A 59 1.87 0.18 -7.36
C ASP A 59 0.81 0.65 -8.36
N LEU A 60 -0.30 1.24 -7.88
CA LEU A 60 -1.36 1.77 -8.75
C LEU A 60 -0.85 2.85 -9.70
N GLN A 61 0.08 3.70 -9.26
CA GLN A 61 0.63 4.77 -10.09
C GLN A 61 1.49 4.25 -11.24
N SER A 62 2.19 3.13 -11.03
CA SER A 62 2.95 2.45 -12.09
C SER A 62 2.07 1.81 -13.18
N MET A 63 0.76 1.66 -12.92
CA MET A 63 -0.18 1.01 -13.83
C MET A 63 -0.91 2.01 -14.75
N ALA A 64 -1.17 1.59 -15.98
CA ALA A 64 -2.09 2.29 -16.88
C ALA A 64 -3.54 2.26 -16.34
N GLY A 65 -4.39 3.21 -16.74
CA GLY A 65 -5.73 3.40 -16.18
C GLY A 65 -6.67 2.18 -16.27
N SER A 66 -6.55 1.35 -17.31
CA SER A 66 -7.27 0.06 -17.38
C SER A 66 -6.75 -0.95 -16.34
N GLY A 67 -5.44 -0.99 -16.13
CA GLY A 67 -4.78 -1.83 -15.13
C GLY A 67 -5.15 -1.46 -13.70
N ARG A 68 -5.25 -0.16 -13.38
CA ARG A 68 -5.72 0.34 -12.08
C ARG A 68 -7.13 -0.18 -11.74
N LYS A 69 -8.04 -0.16 -12.72
CA LYS A 69 -9.40 -0.67 -12.54
C LYS A 69 -9.42 -2.19 -12.30
N GLU A 70 -8.59 -2.95 -13.00
CA GLU A 70 -8.47 -4.40 -12.78
C GLU A 70 -7.91 -4.71 -11.39
N PHE A 71 -6.86 -4.00 -10.98
CA PHE A 71 -6.27 -4.13 -9.65
C PHE A 71 -7.30 -3.88 -8.54
N LEU A 72 -8.04 -2.76 -8.61
CA LEU A 72 -9.02 -2.41 -7.58
C LEU A 72 -10.15 -3.44 -7.49
N ARG A 73 -10.61 -4.00 -8.61
CA ARG A 73 -11.60 -5.10 -8.60
C ARG A 73 -11.06 -6.35 -7.90
N GLY A 74 -9.79 -6.66 -8.09
CA GLY A 74 -9.12 -7.78 -7.43
C GLY A 74 -9.00 -7.57 -5.93
N PHE A 75 -8.64 -6.35 -5.56
CA PHE A 75 -8.57 -5.92 -4.17
C PHE A 75 -9.93 -6.10 -3.48
N GLU A 76 -11.02 -5.60 -4.08
CA GLU A 76 -12.39 -5.81 -3.56
C GLU A 76 -12.79 -7.28 -3.50
N ALA A 77 -12.42 -8.08 -4.51
CA ALA A 77 -12.73 -9.51 -4.57
C ALA A 77 -12.11 -10.28 -3.39
N ALA A 78 -10.88 -9.97 -3.00
CA ALA A 78 -10.23 -10.57 -1.84
C ALA A 78 -10.98 -10.30 -0.53
N TYR A 79 -11.49 -9.08 -0.35
CA TYR A 79 -12.29 -8.72 0.82
C TYR A 79 -13.68 -9.34 0.80
N ARG A 80 -14.28 -9.51 -0.38
CA ARG A 80 -15.54 -10.25 -0.53
C ARG A 80 -15.39 -11.71 -0.11
N GLU A 81 -14.30 -12.36 -0.51
CA GLU A 81 -14.00 -13.75 -0.09
C GLU A 81 -13.76 -13.84 1.42
N ALA A 82 -13.09 -12.85 1.99
CA ALA A 82 -12.88 -12.74 3.43
C ALA A 82 -14.15 -12.40 4.23
N LYS A 83 -15.30 -12.20 3.56
CA LYS A 83 -16.58 -11.76 4.15
C LYS A 83 -16.49 -10.39 4.84
N ASP A 84 -15.64 -9.51 4.31
CA ASP A 84 -15.42 -8.15 4.80
C ASP A 84 -15.59 -7.12 3.65
N THR A 85 -16.67 -7.29 2.88
CA THR A 85 -16.98 -6.46 1.71
C THR A 85 -16.99 -4.96 2.01
N PRO A 86 -17.61 -4.45 3.11
CA PRO A 86 -17.65 -3.02 3.38
C PRO A 86 -16.26 -2.39 3.49
N HIS A 87 -15.33 -3.11 4.11
CA HIS A 87 -13.95 -2.65 4.25
C HIS A 87 -13.20 -2.66 2.92
N GLY A 88 -13.42 -3.71 2.10
CA GLY A 88 -12.87 -3.79 0.75
C GLY A 88 -13.30 -2.63 -0.15
N GLU A 89 -14.60 -2.34 -0.18
CA GLU A 89 -15.17 -1.22 -0.96
C GLU A 89 -14.66 0.13 -0.47
N GLU A 90 -14.58 0.33 0.85
CA GLU A 90 -14.05 1.56 1.44
C GLU A 90 -12.59 1.79 1.04
N TYR A 91 -11.73 0.79 1.19
CA TYR A 91 -10.31 0.92 0.87
C TYR A 91 -10.07 1.03 -0.64
N ALA A 92 -10.81 0.29 -1.47
CA ALA A 92 -10.73 0.45 -2.91
C ALA A 92 -11.10 1.87 -3.36
N ARG A 93 -12.12 2.48 -2.73
CA ARG A 93 -12.46 3.89 -2.96
C ARG A 93 -11.34 4.84 -2.53
N ILE A 94 -10.73 4.63 -1.37
CA ILE A 94 -9.59 5.44 -0.87
C ILE A 94 -8.39 5.32 -1.80
N LEU A 95 -8.04 4.09 -2.24
CA LEU A 95 -6.94 3.83 -3.16
C LEU A 95 -7.18 4.46 -4.53
N LYS A 96 -8.40 4.36 -5.05
CA LYS A 96 -8.81 5.01 -6.29
C LYS A 96 -8.62 6.54 -6.19
N GLU A 97 -9.15 7.14 -5.14
CA GLU A 97 -9.01 8.58 -4.89
C GLU A 97 -7.53 8.99 -4.76
N ALA A 98 -6.72 8.21 -4.05
CA ALA A 98 -5.29 8.45 -3.92
C ALA A 98 -4.57 8.43 -5.28
N ALA A 99 -4.96 7.53 -6.17
CA ALA A 99 -4.39 7.38 -7.51
C ALA A 99 -4.89 8.42 -8.53
N GLU A 100 -6.06 9.02 -8.31
CA GLU A 100 -6.70 9.96 -9.26
C GLU A 100 -6.59 11.44 -8.83
N SER A 101 -6.23 11.72 -7.57
CA SER A 101 -6.24 13.09 -7.02
C SER A 101 -5.09 14.00 -7.48
N GLY A 102 -4.06 13.45 -8.12
CA GLY A 102 -2.82 14.18 -8.45
C GLY A 102 -1.93 14.50 -7.24
N ALA A 103 -2.35 14.10 -6.02
CA ALA A 103 -1.59 14.33 -4.79
C ALA A 103 -0.25 13.57 -4.77
N TYR A 104 -0.23 12.41 -5.42
CA TYR A 104 0.97 11.58 -5.55
C TYR A 104 2.06 12.32 -6.33
N GLU A 105 1.79 12.79 -7.54
CA GLU A 105 2.77 13.46 -8.40
C GLU A 105 3.27 14.76 -7.77
N GLN A 106 2.38 15.51 -7.11
CA GLN A 106 2.73 16.74 -6.40
C GLN A 106 3.71 16.46 -5.25
N SER A 107 3.40 15.47 -4.41
CA SER A 107 4.22 15.13 -3.24
C SER A 107 5.50 14.39 -3.60
N PHE A 108 5.51 13.66 -4.71
CA PHE A 108 6.70 12.99 -5.25
C PHE A 108 7.84 13.97 -5.50
N ALA A 109 7.56 15.06 -6.20
CA ALA A 109 8.55 16.12 -6.42
C ALA A 109 9.03 16.75 -5.11
N GLN A 110 8.15 16.86 -4.10
CA GLN A 110 8.53 17.36 -2.78
C GLN A 110 9.46 16.40 -2.04
N GLY A 111 9.22 15.08 -2.12
CA GLY A 111 10.11 14.06 -1.55
C GLY A 111 11.52 14.14 -2.14
N GLN A 112 11.63 14.25 -3.47
CA GLN A 112 12.92 14.44 -4.15
C GLN A 112 13.59 15.76 -3.75
N GLY A 113 12.82 16.85 -3.75
CA GLY A 113 13.30 18.17 -3.36
C GLY A 113 13.79 18.21 -1.92
N HIS A 114 13.14 17.47 -1.02
CA HIS A 114 13.54 17.39 0.38
C HIS A 114 14.91 16.70 0.53
N VAL A 115 15.11 15.55 -0.12
CA VAL A 115 16.42 14.86 -0.16
C VAL A 115 17.52 15.74 -0.74
N ASN A 116 17.18 16.64 -1.67
CA ASN A 116 18.11 17.59 -2.28
C ASN A 116 18.26 18.92 -1.53
N GLY A 117 17.61 19.09 -0.36
CA GLY A 117 17.65 20.33 0.41
C GLY A 117 16.95 21.52 -0.26
N GLN A 118 16.12 21.27 -1.28
CA GLN A 118 15.35 22.26 -2.02
C GLN A 118 14.01 22.58 -1.35
N VAL A 119 13.51 21.66 -0.53
CA VAL A 119 12.28 21.80 0.24
C VAL A 119 12.62 21.63 1.72
N ALA A 120 12.23 22.60 2.55
CA ALA A 120 12.49 22.58 3.98
C ALA A 120 11.41 21.81 4.75
N ASP A 121 11.77 21.22 5.90
CA ASP A 121 10.85 20.51 6.80
C ASP A 121 9.54 21.26 7.05
N ALA A 122 9.60 22.55 7.39
CA ALA A 122 8.42 23.36 7.67
C ALA A 122 7.44 23.44 6.49
N GLN A 123 7.96 23.43 5.25
CA GLN A 123 7.14 23.40 4.05
C GLN A 123 6.47 22.03 3.88
N VAL A 124 7.23 20.93 4.06
CA VAL A 124 6.70 19.56 4.03
C VAL A 124 5.60 19.38 5.09
N GLN A 125 5.85 19.80 6.33
CA GLN A 125 4.87 19.74 7.43
C GLN A 125 3.58 20.51 7.09
N THR A 126 3.71 21.70 6.50
CA THR A 126 2.56 22.52 6.08
C THR A 126 1.73 21.80 5.02
N MET A 127 2.38 21.13 4.07
CA MET A 127 1.70 20.40 3.00
C MET A 127 1.04 19.12 3.51
N ILE A 128 1.68 18.40 4.45
CA ILE A 128 1.05 17.25 5.13
C ILE A 128 -0.21 17.70 5.88
N ARG A 129 -0.16 18.80 6.63
CA ARG A 129 -1.35 19.33 7.33
C ARG A 129 -2.50 19.64 6.38
N LYS A 130 -2.19 20.26 5.24
CA LYS A 130 -3.19 20.57 4.21
C LYS A 130 -3.79 19.30 3.61
N SER A 131 -2.96 18.29 3.29
CA SER A 131 -3.44 17.05 2.68
C SER A 131 -4.39 16.27 3.60
N LEU A 132 -4.10 16.23 4.91
CA LEU A 132 -4.96 15.63 5.93
C LEU A 132 -6.34 16.30 6.05
N GLY A 133 -6.46 17.58 5.69
CA GLY A 133 -7.70 18.34 5.73
C GLY A 133 -8.62 18.15 4.52
N LEU A 134 -8.16 17.49 3.45
CA LEU A 134 -8.91 17.34 2.20
C LEU A 134 -9.72 16.05 2.18
N SER A 135 -9.04 14.89 2.24
CA SER A 135 -9.68 13.58 2.32
C SER A 135 -8.68 12.49 2.69
N ARG A 136 -9.17 11.31 3.07
CA ARG A 136 -8.32 10.14 3.34
C ARG A 136 -7.55 9.69 2.10
N GLY A 137 -8.18 9.66 0.92
CA GLY A 137 -7.51 9.30 -0.33
C GLY A 137 -6.46 10.31 -0.73
N TYR A 138 -6.75 11.61 -0.63
CA TYR A 138 -5.78 12.67 -0.93
C TYR A 138 -4.56 12.59 -0.01
N ALA A 139 -4.78 12.48 1.31
CA ALA A 139 -3.71 12.36 2.29
C ALA A 139 -2.84 11.11 2.04
N LEU A 140 -3.47 9.98 1.70
CA LEU A 140 -2.78 8.75 1.36
C LEU A 140 -1.94 8.92 0.07
N GLY A 141 -2.50 9.53 -0.96
CA GLY A 141 -1.79 9.83 -2.21
C GLY A 141 -0.58 10.72 -1.97
N TRP A 142 -0.74 11.74 -1.12
CA TRP A 142 0.34 12.63 -0.72
C TRP A 142 1.45 11.91 0.06
N ARG A 143 1.08 11.03 1.01
CA ARG A 143 2.06 10.22 1.74
C ARG A 143 2.85 9.29 0.80
N ALA A 144 2.14 8.60 -0.10
CA ALA A 144 2.75 7.67 -1.03
C ALA A 144 3.73 8.36 -1.98
N GLY A 145 3.33 9.49 -2.58
CA GLY A 145 4.20 10.23 -3.47
C GLY A 145 5.45 10.76 -2.75
N TYR A 146 5.28 11.38 -1.58
CA TYR A 146 6.42 11.86 -0.80
C TYR A 146 7.43 10.75 -0.49
N ILE A 147 6.97 9.62 0.05
CA ILE A 147 7.84 8.49 0.41
C ILE A 147 8.55 7.95 -0.84
N GLU A 148 7.82 7.73 -1.94
CA GLU A 148 8.41 7.22 -3.18
C GLU A 148 9.46 8.18 -3.76
N GLY A 149 9.14 9.47 -3.80
CA GLY A 149 10.05 10.50 -4.29
C GLY A 149 11.32 10.58 -3.44
N PHE A 150 11.18 10.48 -2.12
CA PHE A 150 12.31 10.43 -1.18
C PHE A 150 13.19 9.21 -1.45
N VAL A 151 12.61 8.01 -1.51
CA VAL A 151 13.35 6.77 -1.73
C VAL A 151 14.08 6.79 -3.07
N ARG A 152 13.40 7.19 -4.14
CA ARG A 152 14.00 7.25 -5.48
C ARG A 152 15.14 8.26 -5.58
N GLU A 153 15.10 9.33 -4.79
CA GLU A 153 16.20 10.30 -4.77
C GLU A 153 17.35 9.82 -3.89
N MET A 154 17.05 9.19 -2.75
CA MET A 154 18.05 8.59 -1.88
C MET A 154 18.80 7.46 -2.55
N SER A 155 18.13 6.59 -3.31
CA SER A 155 18.77 5.48 -4.01
C SER A 155 19.80 5.91 -5.06
N LYS A 156 19.71 7.15 -5.57
CA LYS A 156 20.74 7.73 -6.45
C LYS A 156 21.96 8.22 -5.68
N LYS A 157 21.81 8.51 -4.38
CA LYS A 157 22.86 9.05 -3.50
C LYS A 157 23.55 7.97 -2.70
N ASP A 158 22.83 6.88 -2.41
CA ASP A 158 23.28 5.76 -1.61
C ASP A 158 23.01 4.45 -2.35
N GLU A 159 23.96 4.06 -3.20
CA GLU A 159 23.86 2.87 -4.06
C GLU A 159 24.00 1.55 -3.28
N LEU A 160 24.38 1.61 -2.00
CA LEU A 160 24.62 0.43 -1.16
C LEU A 160 23.46 0.10 -0.22
N SER A 161 22.55 1.05 0.00
CA SER A 161 21.37 0.84 0.84
C SER A 161 20.38 -0.08 0.15
N ASP A 162 19.87 -1.07 0.89
CA ASP A 162 18.75 -1.87 0.42
C ASP A 162 17.49 -1.01 0.31
N GLU A 163 16.67 -1.31 -0.70
CA GLU A 163 15.49 -0.52 -1.00
C GLU A 163 14.54 -0.44 0.20
N GLU A 164 14.35 -1.52 0.95
CA GLU A 164 13.43 -1.54 2.09
C GLU A 164 13.91 -0.62 3.22
N SER A 165 15.21 -0.60 3.52
CA SER A 165 15.79 0.37 4.46
C SER A 165 15.51 1.82 4.04
N LEU A 166 15.59 2.13 2.75
CA LEU A 166 15.25 3.46 2.27
C LEU A 166 13.77 3.79 2.50
N TYR A 167 12.87 2.82 2.33
CA TYR A 167 11.45 3.02 2.64
C TYR A 167 11.20 3.20 4.14
N GLU A 168 11.89 2.47 5.01
CA GLU A 168 11.81 2.64 6.46
C GLU A 168 12.30 4.04 6.88
N GLN A 169 13.41 4.50 6.29
CA GLN A 169 13.95 5.84 6.51
C GLN A 169 12.98 6.93 6.04
N ALA A 170 12.43 6.79 4.82
CA ALA A 170 11.46 7.72 4.26
C ALA A 170 10.16 7.77 5.09
N GLU A 171 9.68 6.61 5.57
CA GLU A 171 8.52 6.51 6.45
C GLU A 171 8.79 7.18 7.80
N THR A 172 9.97 6.95 8.39
CA THR A 172 10.39 7.61 9.64
C THR A 172 10.42 9.12 9.48
N MET A 173 11.01 9.62 8.38
CA MET A 173 11.04 11.05 8.08
C MET A 173 9.63 11.62 7.89
N TYR A 174 8.79 10.96 7.10
CA TYR A 174 7.40 11.37 6.91
C TYR A 174 6.65 11.46 8.24
N ASN A 175 6.79 10.46 9.10
CA ASN A 175 6.11 10.41 10.40
C ASN A 175 6.62 11.49 11.36
N ALA A 176 7.91 11.84 11.32
CA ALA A 176 8.47 12.94 12.10
C ALA A 176 7.92 14.31 11.67
N LEU A 177 7.61 14.48 10.38
CA LEU A 177 7.04 15.70 9.81
C LEU A 177 5.51 15.72 9.86
N SER A 178 4.88 14.55 9.96
CA SER A 178 3.44 14.46 10.12
C SER A 178 3.07 14.89 11.54
N PRO A 179 2.16 15.86 11.72
CA PRO A 179 1.65 16.18 13.05
C PRO A 179 0.88 14.95 13.55
N ILE A 180 1.50 14.16 14.41
CA ILE A 180 0.84 13.01 15.03
C ILE A 180 -0.31 13.56 15.89
N ARG A 181 -1.55 13.16 15.60
CA ARG A 181 -2.55 13.01 16.67
C ARG A 181 -2.14 11.78 17.46
N THR A 182 -1.28 11.94 18.45
CA THR A 182 -1.20 10.98 19.55
C THR A 182 -2.43 11.24 20.41
N SER A 183 -3.58 10.66 20.05
CA SER A 183 -4.77 10.66 20.92
C SER A 183 -5.88 9.77 20.34
N GLY A 184 -6.16 8.66 21.02
CA GLY A 184 -7.38 7.88 20.86
C GLY A 184 -7.14 6.39 20.81
#